data_AF-A0A949SKM8-F1
#
_entry.id   AF-A0A949SKM8-F1
#
_cell.length_a   1.000
_cell.length_b   1.000
_cell.length_c   1.000
_cell.angle_alpha   90.00
_cell.angle_beta   90.00
_cell.angle_gamma   90.00
#
_symmetry.space_group_name_H-M   'P 1'
#
loop_
_entity.id
_entity.type
_entity.pdbx_description
1 polymer ?
#
loop_
_entity_poly.entity_id
_entity_poly.type
_entity_poly.pdbx_seq_one_letter_code
_entity_poly.pdbx_strand_id
1 'polypeptide(L)'
;MHCPSCGQQQASEETKFCSRCGLPLSLVAEVVAQGGYLPQLAQLTEKPPPKFFNKKNGVFFAVSWFIFFTLFATSFFGIMNGPDELIALTAITGVFGSMLWLIGALVFLPSSKPAWAAPPAFRSGPLPMPATLHSQRNAAALPPQQTHPAEVYRAPGVGAWRDTNDLQPTSVTEGTTRLLDQDEAKKLTQ
;
A
#
# COMPACT_ATOMS: atom_id res chain seq x y z
N MET A 1 29.27 -4.15 -15.87
CA MET A 1 29.36 -3.45 -14.56
C MET A 1 29.44 -4.49 -13.43
N HIS A 2 29.83 -4.14 -12.20
CA HIS A 2 29.87 -5.10 -11.07
C HIS A 2 28.59 -4.96 -10.21
N CYS A 3 28.04 -6.08 -9.74
CA CYS A 3 26.90 -6.05 -8.83
C CYS A 3 27.35 -5.60 -7.43
N PRO A 4 26.74 -4.56 -6.82
CA PRO A 4 27.14 -4.08 -5.50
C PRO A 4 26.81 -5.05 -4.36
N SER A 5 25.89 -6.01 -4.57
CA SER A 5 25.47 -6.96 -3.54
C SER A 5 26.32 -8.24 -3.53
N CYS A 6 26.71 -8.76 -4.69
CA CYS A 6 27.43 -10.04 -4.79
C CYS A 6 28.83 -9.94 -5.41
N GLY A 7 29.25 -8.75 -5.84
CA GLY A 7 30.58 -8.50 -6.40
C GLY A 7 30.85 -9.17 -7.75
N GLN A 8 29.87 -9.85 -8.36
CA GLN A 8 30.05 -10.48 -9.66
C GLN A 8 30.07 -9.45 -10.79
N GLN A 9 30.95 -9.71 -11.75
CA GLN A 9 31.04 -8.99 -13.01
C GLN A 9 29.87 -9.44 -13.89
N GLN A 10 29.00 -8.49 -14.29
CA GLN A 10 27.88 -8.80 -15.19
C GLN A 10 28.40 -9.34 -16.51
N ALA A 11 27.82 -10.45 -16.97
CA ALA A 11 28.17 -11.07 -18.25
C ALA A 11 27.68 -10.24 -19.45
N SER A 12 26.64 -9.40 -19.30
CA SER A 12 26.16 -8.50 -20.35
C SER A 12 25.37 -7.31 -19.77
N GLU A 13 25.46 -6.15 -20.43
CA GLU A 13 24.77 -4.91 -20.01
C GLU A 13 23.24 -4.94 -20.21
N GLU A 14 22.71 -5.86 -21.02
CA GLU A 14 21.25 -5.99 -21.21
C GLU A 14 20.51 -6.67 -20.05
N THR A 15 21.24 -7.26 -19.10
CA THR A 15 20.59 -7.99 -18.00
C THR A 15 20.03 -7.04 -16.94
N LYS A 16 18.69 -6.97 -16.87
CA LYS A 16 17.96 -6.19 -15.86
C LYS A 16 18.12 -6.73 -14.44
N PHE A 17 18.61 -7.97 -14.28
CA PHE A 17 18.77 -8.65 -13.00
C PHE A 17 20.11 -9.36 -12.88
N CYS A 18 20.65 -9.43 -11.66
CA CYS A 18 21.89 -10.16 -11.42
C CYS A 18 21.59 -11.66 -11.38
N SER A 19 22.30 -12.44 -12.19
CA SER A 19 22.13 -13.91 -12.27
C SER A 19 22.38 -14.64 -10.94
N ARG A 20 23.18 -14.07 -10.02
CA ARG A 20 23.56 -14.72 -8.77
C ARG A 20 22.70 -14.32 -7.57
N CYS A 21 22.34 -13.04 -7.45
CA CYS A 21 21.60 -12.53 -6.28
C CYS A 21 20.21 -11.96 -6.60
N GLY A 22 19.80 -11.94 -7.87
CA GLY A 22 18.48 -11.47 -8.29
C GLY A 22 18.25 -9.96 -8.15
N LEU A 23 19.28 -9.19 -7.77
CA LEU A 23 19.15 -7.74 -7.60
C LEU A 23 18.76 -7.07 -8.94
N PRO A 24 17.73 -6.21 -8.96
CA PRO A 24 17.39 -5.42 -10.15
C PRO A 24 18.47 -4.37 -10.40
N LEU A 25 19.16 -4.49 -11.53
CA LEU A 25 20.29 -3.63 -11.88
C LEU A 25 19.85 -2.41 -12.69
N SER A 26 18.62 -2.37 -13.21
CA SER A 26 18.10 -1.22 -13.95
C SER A 26 18.05 0.05 -13.09
N LEU A 27 17.52 -0.08 -11.87
CA LEU A 27 17.37 1.03 -10.93
C LEU A 27 18.73 1.44 -10.35
N VAL A 28 19.59 0.46 -10.09
CA VAL A 28 20.96 0.71 -9.61
C VAL A 28 21.80 1.39 -10.69
N ALA A 29 21.66 1.01 -11.96
CA ALA A 29 22.35 1.66 -13.07
C ALA A 29 21.92 3.12 -13.20
N GLU A 30 20.63 3.43 -13.03
CA GLU A 30 20.13 4.80 -13.05
C GLU A 30 20.66 5.61 -11.85
N VAL A 31 20.64 5.05 -10.64
CA VAL A 31 21.20 5.68 -9.43
C VAL A 31 22.69 5.95 -9.59
N VAL A 32 23.46 4.98 -10.10
CA VAL A 32 24.90 5.09 -10.29
C VAL A 32 25.21 6.10 -11.40
N ALA A 33 24.44 6.11 -12.49
CA ALA A 33 24.57 7.09 -13.56
C ALA A 33 24.25 8.52 -13.08
N GLN A 34 23.32 8.66 -12.15
CA GLN A 34 22.92 9.91 -11.53
C GLN A 34 23.79 10.26 -10.29
N GLY A 35 24.85 9.51 -9.99
CA GLY A 35 25.77 9.84 -8.90
C GLY A 35 25.14 9.73 -7.51
N GLY A 36 24.13 8.88 -7.33
CA GLY A 36 23.47 8.62 -6.05
C GLY A 36 22.19 9.42 -5.80
N TYR A 37 21.73 10.24 -6.76
CA TYR A 37 20.45 10.93 -6.69
C TYR A 37 19.40 10.21 -7.55
N LEU A 38 18.16 10.14 -7.08
CA LEU A 38 17.01 9.67 -7.86
C LEU A 38 15.98 10.81 -7.96
N PRO A 39 15.77 11.44 -9.13
CA PRO A 39 14.84 12.55 -9.30
C PRO A 39 13.40 12.15 -8.97
N GLN A 40 13.04 10.88 -9.21
CA GLN A 40 11.71 10.36 -8.93
C GLN A 40 11.40 10.33 -7.42
N LEU A 41 12.38 9.98 -6.57
CA LEU A 41 12.16 10.00 -5.12
C LEU A 41 12.20 11.42 -4.54
N ALA A 42 12.97 12.32 -5.13
CA ALA A 42 12.96 13.74 -4.75
C ALA A 42 11.57 14.35 -4.98
N GLN A 43 10.95 14.08 -6.13
CA GLN A 43 9.59 14.53 -6.44
C GLN A 43 8.50 13.90 -5.54
N LEU A 44 8.75 12.69 -5.00
CA LEU A 44 7.88 12.05 -4.01
C LEU A 44 8.05 12.61 -2.59
N THR A 45 9.25 13.13 -2.27
CA THR A 45 9.61 13.64 -0.93
C THR A 45 9.34 15.14 -0.79
N GLU A 46 9.39 15.89 -1.89
CA GLU A 46 8.98 17.28 -1.92
C GLU A 46 7.47 17.36 -1.69
N LYS A 47 7.11 17.76 -0.45
CA LYS A 47 5.73 18.14 -0.14
C LYS A 47 5.25 19.10 -1.21
N PRO A 48 4.16 18.80 -1.94
CA PRO A 48 3.60 19.76 -2.87
C PRO A 48 3.33 21.07 -2.11
N PRO A 49 3.59 22.24 -2.71
CA PRO A 49 3.43 23.53 -2.05
C PRO A 49 2.02 23.61 -1.46
N PRO A 50 1.84 24.30 -0.32
CA PRO A 50 0.56 24.38 0.37
C PRO A 50 -0.47 25.03 -0.55
N LYS A 51 -1.20 24.20 -1.32
CA LYS A 51 -2.34 24.65 -2.08
C LYS A 51 -3.40 25.04 -1.06
N PHE A 52 -3.69 26.34 -0.99
CA PHE A 52 -4.73 26.94 -0.14
C PHE A 52 -6.05 26.16 -0.19
N PHE A 53 -6.30 25.47 -1.31
CA PHE A 53 -7.42 24.55 -1.54
C PHE A 53 -7.04 23.08 -1.24
N ASN A 54 -7.02 22.73 0.05
CA ASN A 54 -6.94 21.35 0.52
C ASN A 54 -8.36 20.87 0.91
N LYS A 55 -8.72 19.61 0.62
CA LYS A 55 -10.05 19.04 0.95
C LYS A 55 -10.48 19.29 2.41
N LYS A 56 -9.51 19.31 3.33
CA LYS A 56 -9.73 19.69 4.73
C LYS A 56 -10.19 21.16 4.87
N ASN A 57 -9.49 22.08 4.22
CA ASN A 57 -9.83 23.50 4.22
C ASN A 57 -11.20 23.74 3.61
N GLY A 58 -11.55 23.07 2.50
CA GLY A 58 -12.88 23.20 1.89
C GLY A 58 -14.02 22.76 2.83
N VAL A 59 -13.84 21.68 3.59
CA VAL A 59 -14.80 21.25 4.62
C VAL A 59 -14.84 22.25 5.78
N PHE A 60 -13.69 22.74 6.23
CA PHE A 60 -13.62 23.79 7.26
C PHE A 60 -14.37 25.06 6.84
N PHE A 61 -14.22 25.50 5.58
CA PHE A 61 -14.94 26.65 5.05
C PHE A 61 -16.44 26.39 4.95
N ALA A 62 -16.89 25.20 4.54
CA ALA A 62 -18.31 24.85 4.49
C ALA A 62 -18.96 24.87 5.88
N VAL A 63 -18.27 24.28 6.88
CA VAL A 63 -18.72 24.28 8.28
C VAL A 63 -18.71 25.69 8.86
N SER A 64 -17.66 26.46 8.60
CA SER A 64 -17.57 27.86 9.02
C SER A 64 -18.68 28.71 8.39
N TRP A 65 -18.96 28.52 7.10
CA TRP A 65 -20.05 29.21 6.40
C TRP A 65 -21.41 28.89 7.00
N PHE A 66 -21.67 27.60 7.28
CA PHE A 66 -22.90 27.17 7.94
C PHE A 66 -23.07 27.88 9.28
N ILE A 67 -22.09 27.74 10.18
CA ILE A 67 -22.14 28.33 11.53
C ILE A 67 -22.30 29.86 11.46
N PHE A 68 -21.54 30.52 10.59
CA PHE A 68 -21.59 31.97 10.45
C PHE A 68 -22.96 32.45 9.94
N PHE A 69 -23.49 31.87 8.87
CA PHE A 69 -24.75 32.35 8.32
C PHE A 69 -25.97 31.89 9.14
N THR A 70 -25.99 30.67 9.67
CA THR A 70 -27.16 30.14 10.38
C THR A 70 -27.22 30.49 11.85
N LEU A 71 -26.08 30.71 12.52
CA LEU A 71 -26.07 31.07 13.95
C LEU A 71 -25.71 32.54 14.16
N PHE A 72 -24.66 33.03 13.50
CA PHE A 72 -24.20 34.39 13.75
C PHE A 72 -25.05 35.44 13.01
N ALA A 73 -25.22 35.29 11.69
CA ALA A 73 -25.95 36.28 10.89
C ALA A 73 -27.44 36.34 11.25
N THR A 74 -28.12 35.20 11.38
CA THR A 74 -29.54 35.13 11.81
C THR A 74 -29.76 35.77 13.18
N SER A 75 -28.91 35.48 14.16
CA SER A 75 -29.01 36.07 15.50
C SER A 75 -28.72 37.57 15.48
N PHE A 76 -27.73 38.00 14.69
CA PHE A 76 -27.39 39.41 14.54
C PHE A 76 -28.53 40.22 13.90
N PHE A 77 -29.14 39.70 12.83
CA PHE A 77 -30.30 40.32 12.20
C PHE A 77 -31.56 40.27 13.09
N GLY A 78 -31.72 39.22 13.89
CA GLY A 78 -32.79 39.15 14.89
C GLY A 78 -32.66 40.21 15.99
N ILE A 79 -31.45 40.47 16.49
CA ILE A 79 -31.22 41.50 17.53
C ILE A 79 -31.42 42.92 16.99
N MET A 80 -31.05 43.16 15.72
CA MET A 80 -31.23 44.48 15.08
C MET A 80 -32.68 44.75 14.65
N ASN A 81 -33.66 43.88 14.95
CA ASN A 81 -35.01 43.95 14.40
C ASN A 81 -34.99 44.12 12.86
N GLY A 82 -34.13 43.34 12.19
CA GLY A 82 -34.09 43.30 10.74
C GLY A 82 -35.42 42.79 10.16
N PRO A 83 -35.75 43.14 8.91
CA PRO A 83 -36.98 42.66 8.27
C PRO A 83 -37.00 41.12 8.25
N ASP A 84 -38.14 40.53 8.57
CA ASP A 84 -38.33 39.07 8.70
C ASP A 84 -37.87 38.31 7.45
N GLU A 85 -38.00 38.93 6.27
CA GLU A 85 -37.53 38.40 4.99
C GLU A 85 -36.02 38.15 4.97
N LEU A 86 -35.20 39.06 5.53
CA LEU A 86 -33.74 38.90 5.57
C LEU A 86 -33.31 37.79 6.54
N ILE A 87 -34.03 37.64 7.65
CA ILE A 87 -33.77 36.58 8.63
C ILE A 87 -34.04 35.21 8.00
N ALA A 88 -35.16 35.07 7.27
CA ALA A 88 -35.46 33.86 6.53
C ALA A 88 -34.45 33.61 5.40
N LEU A 89 -34.09 34.64 4.63
CA LEU A 89 -33.17 34.51 3.49
C LEU A 89 -31.76 34.10 3.92
N THR A 90 -31.27 34.65 5.04
CA THR A 90 -29.96 34.29 5.61
C THR A 90 -29.93 32.86 6.16
N ALA A 91 -31.02 32.41 6.78
CA ALA A 91 -31.15 31.01 7.19
C ALA A 91 -31.11 30.05 6.00
N ILE A 92 -31.85 30.37 4.93
CA ILE A 92 -31.88 29.56 3.69
C ILE A 92 -30.49 29.55 3.02
N THR A 93 -29.86 30.71 2.84
CA THR A 93 -28.53 30.80 2.23
C THR A 93 -27.43 30.18 3.10
N GLY A 94 -27.57 30.16 4.43
CA GLY A 94 -26.66 29.42 5.30
C GLY A 94 -26.70 27.91 5.05
N VAL A 95 -27.90 27.33 4.95
CA VAL A 95 -28.07 25.89 4.69
C VAL A 95 -27.65 25.53 3.26
N PHE A 96 -28.21 26.19 2.25
CA PHE A 96 -27.91 25.86 0.85
C PHE A 96 -26.50 26.28 0.44
N GLY A 97 -26.00 27.40 0.95
CA GLY A 97 -24.65 27.89 0.68
C GLY A 97 -23.58 26.98 1.28
N SER A 98 -23.77 26.49 2.51
CA SER A 98 -22.86 25.52 3.10
C SER A 98 -22.88 24.18 2.37
N MET A 99 -24.06 23.73 1.92
CA MET A 99 -24.18 22.51 1.12
C MET A 99 -23.46 22.63 -0.22
N LEU A 100 -23.62 23.76 -0.92
CA LEU A 100 -22.90 24.04 -2.18
C LEU A 100 -21.39 24.13 -1.96
N TRP A 101 -20.94 24.77 -0.88
CA TRP A 101 -19.51 24.84 -0.54
C TRP A 101 -18.92 23.47 -0.18
N LEU A 102 -19.68 22.62 0.51
CA LEU A 102 -19.27 21.28 0.85
C LEU A 102 -19.16 20.40 -0.39
N ILE A 103 -20.16 20.46 -1.28
CA ILE A 103 -20.13 19.73 -2.56
C ILE A 103 -18.97 20.24 -3.43
N GLY A 104 -18.79 21.55 -3.53
CA GLY A 104 -17.66 22.16 -4.23
C GLY A 104 -16.32 21.70 -3.67
N ALA A 105 -16.19 21.65 -2.34
CA ALA A 105 -15.02 21.13 -1.66
C ALA A 105 -14.76 19.63 -1.94
N LEU A 106 -15.81 18.82 -2.12
CA LEU A 106 -15.66 17.40 -2.42
C LEU A 106 -15.35 17.10 -3.89
N VAL A 107 -15.91 17.88 -4.81
CA VAL A 107 -15.77 17.67 -6.27
C VAL A 107 -14.49 18.31 -6.81
N PHE A 108 -14.17 19.54 -6.42
CA PHE A 108 -13.09 20.31 -7.04
C PHE A 108 -11.75 20.19 -6.33
N LEU A 109 -11.71 19.79 -5.05
CA LEU A 109 -10.45 19.79 -4.31
C LEU A 109 -9.77 18.42 -4.39
N PRO A 110 -8.48 18.39 -4.80
CA PRO A 110 -7.72 17.16 -4.74
C PRO A 110 -7.62 16.69 -3.29
N SER A 111 -7.96 15.43 -3.07
CA SER A 111 -7.77 14.78 -1.78
C SER A 111 -6.26 14.74 -1.50
N SER A 112 -5.82 15.44 -0.45
CA SER A 112 -4.41 15.52 -0.04
C SER A 112 -3.85 14.23 0.56
N LYS A 113 -4.57 13.12 0.42
CA LYS A 113 -4.00 11.81 0.72
C LYS A 113 -3.07 11.49 -0.44
N PRO A 114 -1.74 11.51 -0.23
CA PRO A 114 -0.85 11.12 -1.32
C PRO A 114 -1.20 9.68 -1.70
N ALA A 115 -1.19 9.37 -3.00
CA ALA A 115 -1.61 8.06 -3.50
C ALA A 115 -0.81 6.88 -2.90
N TRP A 116 0.34 7.15 -2.28
CA TRP A 116 1.15 6.18 -1.54
C TRP A 116 0.70 5.95 -0.08
N ALA A 117 -0.21 6.77 0.46
CA ALA A 117 -0.84 6.57 1.77
C ALA A 117 -2.13 5.75 1.69
N ALA A 118 -2.33 4.98 0.61
CA ALA A 118 -3.18 3.82 0.71
C ALA A 118 -2.57 2.92 1.80
N PRO A 119 -3.34 2.48 2.82
CA PRO A 119 -2.84 1.42 3.67
C PRO A 119 -2.45 0.28 2.73
N PRO A 120 -1.22 -0.26 2.82
CA PRO A 120 -0.91 -1.46 2.07
C PRO A 120 -2.04 -2.45 2.38
N ALA A 121 -2.63 -3.04 1.34
CA ALA A 121 -3.66 -4.07 1.51
C ALA A 121 -3.16 -5.25 2.36
N PHE A 122 -1.86 -5.27 2.69
CA PHE A 122 -1.27 -6.02 3.77
C PHE A 122 -1.23 -5.20 5.07
N ARG A 123 -2.07 -5.56 6.04
CA ARG A 123 -1.81 -5.27 7.46
C ARG A 123 -0.49 -5.93 7.84
N SER A 124 0.62 -5.20 7.81
CA SER A 124 1.83 -5.57 8.54
C SER A 124 1.77 -4.95 9.94
N GLY A 125 2.20 -5.72 10.94
CA GLY A 125 2.42 -5.26 12.31
C GLY A 125 3.47 -4.12 12.40
N PRO A 126 3.95 -3.78 13.60
CA PRO A 126 4.71 -2.57 13.85
C PRO A 126 5.88 -2.40 12.87
N LEU A 127 5.92 -1.25 12.19
CA LEU A 127 6.90 -0.92 11.16
C LEU A 127 8.33 -0.82 11.75
N PRO A 128 9.34 -1.48 11.16
CA PRO A 128 10.74 -1.15 11.42
C PRO A 128 11.17 0.07 10.60
N MET A 129 12.06 0.85 11.19
CA MET A 129 12.67 2.10 10.70
C MET A 129 13.42 1.91 9.36
N PRO A 130 13.71 2.99 8.60
CA PRO A 130 14.36 2.87 7.28
C PRO A 130 15.76 2.25 7.42
N ALA A 131 15.92 1.08 6.79
CA ALA A 131 17.18 0.35 6.75
C ALA A 131 18.21 1.13 5.92
N THR A 132 19.26 1.58 6.59
CA THR A 132 20.52 1.97 5.95
C THR A 132 21.12 0.75 5.24
N LEU A 133 21.98 0.99 4.23
CA LEU A 133 22.58 0.00 3.32
C LEU A 133 23.52 -1.03 3.99
N HIS A 134 23.35 -1.31 5.29
CA HIS A 134 24.00 -2.38 6.01
C HIS A 134 22.99 -3.51 6.21
N SER A 135 23.19 -4.60 5.46
CA SER A 135 22.48 -5.87 5.63
C SER A 135 22.63 -6.34 7.08
N GLN A 136 21.64 -6.02 7.93
CA GLN A 136 21.46 -6.75 9.18
C GLN A 136 21.05 -8.17 8.80
N ARG A 137 22.02 -9.09 8.85
CA ARG A 137 21.77 -10.54 8.87
C ARG A 137 21.07 -10.91 10.19
N ASN A 138 19.81 -10.53 10.32
CA ASN A 138 18.84 -11.22 11.15
C ASN A 138 17.94 -12.04 10.22
N ALA A 139 18.57 -12.83 9.35
CA ALA A 139 17.89 -14.01 8.84
C ALA A 139 17.73 -14.93 10.06
N ALA A 140 16.49 -15.26 10.42
CA ALA A 140 16.23 -16.42 11.27
C ALA A 140 17.12 -17.55 10.72
N ALA A 141 18.06 -18.01 11.55
CA ALA A 141 19.04 -18.99 11.13
C ALA A 141 18.29 -20.13 10.44
N LEU A 142 18.70 -20.48 9.22
CA LEU A 142 18.21 -21.68 8.56
C LEU A 142 18.29 -22.82 9.58
N PRO A 143 17.24 -23.65 9.71
CA PRO A 143 17.29 -24.79 10.62
C PRO A 143 18.59 -25.56 10.36
N PRO A 144 19.28 -26.03 11.41
CA PRO A 144 20.58 -26.66 11.27
C PRO A 144 20.49 -27.78 10.24
N GLN A 145 21.51 -27.86 9.38
CA GLN A 145 21.58 -28.83 8.29
C GLN A 145 21.44 -30.24 8.87
N GLN A 146 20.28 -30.87 8.68
CA GLN A 146 20.03 -32.24 9.12
C GLN A 146 20.65 -33.19 8.09
N THR A 147 21.83 -33.72 8.40
CA THR A 147 22.46 -34.76 7.61
C THR A 147 21.93 -36.12 8.08
N HIS A 148 21.07 -36.74 7.26
CA HIS A 148 20.71 -38.14 7.47
C HIS A 148 21.74 -39.02 6.74
N PRO A 149 22.59 -39.78 7.47
CA PRO A 149 23.54 -40.69 6.84
C PRO A 149 22.81 -41.75 6.02
N ALA A 150 23.36 -42.09 4.85
CA ALA A 150 22.74 -43.01 3.90
C ALA A 150 22.53 -44.42 4.51
N GLU A 151 23.38 -44.86 5.45
CA GLU A 151 23.18 -46.13 6.16
C GLU A 151 21.88 -46.20 6.98
N VAL A 152 21.34 -45.06 7.43
CA VAL A 152 20.12 -45.00 8.25
C VAL A 152 18.86 -44.86 7.39
N TYR A 153 19.01 -44.51 6.12
CA TYR A 153 17.89 -44.38 5.21
C TYR A 153 17.39 -45.76 4.78
N ARG A 154 16.22 -46.16 5.29
CA ARG A 154 15.45 -47.30 4.79
C ARG A 154 14.32 -46.76 3.91
N ALA A 155 14.31 -47.14 2.65
CA ALA A 155 13.18 -46.83 1.77
C ALA A 155 11.88 -47.38 2.39
N PRO A 156 10.77 -46.63 2.36
CA PRO A 156 9.48 -47.12 2.86
C PRO A 156 9.14 -48.45 2.17
N GLY A 157 8.62 -49.41 2.94
CA GLY A 157 8.07 -50.63 2.37
C GLY A 157 6.93 -50.31 1.40
N VAL A 158 6.73 -51.14 0.38
CA VAL A 158 5.61 -51.00 -0.56
C VAL A 158 4.29 -50.93 0.22
N GLY A 159 3.56 -49.82 0.08
CA GLY A 159 2.30 -49.56 0.80
C GLY A 159 2.43 -48.79 2.12
N ALA A 160 3.64 -48.48 2.60
CA ALA A 160 3.90 -47.67 3.79
C ALA A 160 4.28 -46.21 3.48
N TRP A 161 3.86 -45.70 2.33
CA TRP A 161 4.10 -44.31 1.93
C TRP A 161 3.32 -43.39 2.87
N ARG A 162 4.03 -42.45 3.51
CA ARG A 162 3.36 -41.43 4.32
C ARG A 162 2.60 -40.53 3.35
N ASP A 163 1.29 -40.43 3.54
CA ASP A 163 0.46 -39.58 2.71
C ASP A 163 0.96 -38.13 2.82
N THR A 164 1.38 -37.56 1.69
CA THR A 164 1.95 -36.21 1.65
C THR A 164 0.89 -35.13 1.71
N ASN A 165 -0.39 -35.50 1.64
CA ASN A 165 -1.54 -34.60 1.67
C ASN A 165 -1.62 -33.72 2.93
N ASP A 166 -1.07 -34.16 4.06
CA ASP A 166 -1.13 -33.45 5.35
C ASP A 166 0.14 -32.65 5.69
N LEU A 167 1.14 -32.59 4.79
CA LEU A 167 2.37 -31.84 5.06
C LEU A 167 2.20 -30.34 4.79
N GLN A 168 2.63 -29.52 5.75
CA GLN A 168 2.77 -28.07 5.58
C GLN A 168 4.26 -27.67 5.53
N PRO A 169 4.64 -26.75 4.62
CA PRO A 169 3.80 -26.05 3.64
C PRO A 169 3.42 -26.94 2.44
N THR A 170 2.17 -26.83 1.99
CA THR A 170 1.65 -27.54 0.82
C THR A 170 2.45 -27.17 -0.42
N SER A 171 2.82 -28.15 -1.24
CA SER A 171 3.54 -27.87 -2.48
C SER A 171 2.64 -27.06 -3.44
N VAL A 172 3.23 -26.11 -4.19
CA VAL A 172 2.49 -25.19 -5.07
C VAL A 172 1.71 -25.94 -6.17
N THR A 173 2.06 -27.20 -6.44
CA THR A 173 1.39 -28.07 -7.39
C THR A 173 0.14 -28.76 -6.84
N GLU A 174 -0.02 -28.91 -5.53
CA GLU A 174 -1.17 -29.64 -4.95
C GLU A 174 -2.52 -28.91 -5.12
N GLY A 175 -2.51 -27.58 -5.17
CA GLY A 175 -3.73 -26.79 -5.28
C GLY A 175 -4.50 -27.01 -6.59
N THR A 176 -3.80 -27.34 -7.68
CA THR A 176 -4.43 -27.59 -8.99
C THR A 176 -4.72 -29.07 -9.22
N THR A 177 -3.91 -29.99 -8.68
CA THR A 177 -4.16 -31.44 -8.83
C THR A 177 -5.35 -31.89 -8.00
N ARG A 178 -5.58 -31.30 -6.82
CA ARG A 178 -6.71 -31.64 -5.93
C ARG A 178 -8.09 -31.31 -6.51
N LEU A 179 -8.17 -30.39 -7.48
CA LEU A 179 -9.41 -30.08 -8.19
C LEU A 179 -9.82 -31.22 -9.11
N LEU A 180 -8.86 -31.92 -9.71
CA LEU A 180 -9.12 -33.04 -10.60
C LEU A 180 -9.68 -34.24 -9.82
N ASP A 181 -9.07 -34.58 -8.68
CA ASP A 181 -9.52 -35.69 -7.84
C ASP A 181 -10.93 -35.44 -7.27
N GLN A 182 -11.25 -34.18 -6.93
CA GLN A 182 -12.59 -33.80 -6.49
C GLN A 182 -13.62 -33.91 -7.61
N ASP A 183 -13.26 -33.52 -8.84
CA ASP A 183 -14.12 -33.64 -10.01
C ASP A 183 -14.38 -35.10 -10.39
N GLU A 184 -13.37 -35.97 -10.28
CA GLU A 184 -13.52 -37.41 -10.50
C GLU A 184 -14.39 -38.07 -9.41
N ALA A 185 -14.17 -37.75 -8.14
CA ALA A 185 -14.99 -38.25 -7.04
C ALA A 185 -16.46 -37.84 -7.19
N LYS A 186 -16.72 -36.61 -7.65
CA LYS A 186 -18.08 -36.10 -7.87
C LYS A 186 -18.78 -36.78 -9.05
N LYS A 187 -18.05 -37.18 -10.10
CA LYS A 187 -18.58 -37.95 -11.23
C LYS A 187 -18.96 -39.39 -10.85
N LEU A 188 -18.33 -39.98 -9.84
CA LEU A 188 -18.62 -41.36 -9.40
C LEU A 188 -19.85 -41.45 -8.47
N THR A 189 -20.25 -40.32 -7.89
CA THR A 189 -21.42 -40.23 -7.00
C THR A 189 -22.73 -39.84 -7.71
N GLN A 190 -22.71 -39.69 -9.03
CA GLN A 190 -23.86 -39.32 -9.85
C GLN A 190 -24.22 -40.44 -10.82
#